data_AF-A0A5C5DEJ7-F1
#
_entry.id   AF-A0A5C5DEJ7-F1
#
_cell.length_a   1.000
_cell.length_b   1.000
_cell.length_c   1.000
_cell.angle_alpha   90.00
_cell.angle_beta   90.00
_cell.angle_gamma   90.00
#
_symmetry.space_group_name_H-M   'P 1'
#
loop_
_entity.id
_entity.type
_entity.pdbx_description
1 polymer ?
#
loop_
_entity_poly.entity_id
_entity_poly.type
_entity_poly.pdbx_seq_one_letter_code
_entity_poly.pdbx_strand_id
1 'polypeptide(L)'
;MDTSEHCKEVYAYFGLAMYRAQCVEQSIVQLLIFFDFFKENVPKFRTSEEWEKDFDKFDKVLSKKTMGSLLGLVKDLGMLDNDIENILSLALQKRNWLAHEYFVDHALDFINEAGRNKMLKELECTIEIFNLVEDTLQPISSSAALKYGLTDEALEEIKREMYKSVESDFNANN
;
A
#
# COMPACT_ATOMS: atom_id res chain seq x y z
N MET A 1 -10.18 -24.70 -19.49
CA MET A 1 -9.06 -24.87 -18.54
C MET A 1 -9.38 -26.03 -17.61
N ASP A 2 -8.41 -26.69 -16.97
CA ASP A 2 -8.76 -27.66 -15.91
C ASP A 2 -9.47 -26.94 -14.75
N THR A 3 -10.45 -27.59 -14.11
CA THR A 3 -11.24 -26.96 -13.03
C THR A 3 -10.33 -26.61 -11.85
N SER A 4 -9.35 -27.44 -11.52
CA SER A 4 -8.39 -27.16 -10.45
C SER A 4 -7.57 -25.92 -10.77
N GLU A 5 -7.05 -25.82 -12.00
CA GLU A 5 -6.31 -24.64 -12.46
C GLU A 5 -7.18 -23.37 -12.42
N HIS A 6 -8.46 -23.47 -12.80
CA HIS A 6 -9.34 -22.30 -12.80
C HIS A 6 -9.67 -21.81 -11.38
N CYS A 7 -9.83 -22.72 -10.43
CA CYS A 7 -9.96 -22.35 -9.02
C CYS A 7 -8.68 -21.66 -8.49
N LYS A 8 -7.48 -22.17 -8.86
CA LYS A 8 -6.21 -21.56 -8.46
C LYS A 8 -6.05 -20.15 -9.01
N GLU A 9 -6.48 -19.91 -10.25
CA GLU A 9 -6.43 -18.58 -10.86
C GLU A 9 -7.28 -17.57 -10.07
N VAL A 10 -8.50 -17.94 -9.65
CA VAL A 10 -9.33 -17.07 -8.80
C VAL A 10 -8.62 -16.73 -7.49
N TYR A 11 -7.99 -17.71 -6.84
CA TYR A 11 -7.21 -17.46 -5.63
C TYR A 11 -5.99 -16.55 -5.89
N ALA A 12 -5.31 -16.73 -7.02
CA ALA A 12 -4.16 -15.91 -7.41
C ALA A 12 -4.56 -14.45 -7.64
N TYR A 13 -5.65 -14.21 -8.38
CA TYR A 13 -6.17 -12.86 -8.61
C TYR A 13 -6.71 -12.23 -7.33
N PHE A 14 -7.32 -13.01 -6.43
CA PHE A 14 -7.71 -12.51 -5.11
C PHE A 14 -6.49 -12.09 -4.30
N GLY A 15 -5.44 -12.91 -4.28
CA GLY A 15 -4.16 -12.58 -3.64
C GLY A 15 -3.53 -11.32 -4.21
N LEU A 16 -3.53 -11.17 -5.54
CA LEU A 16 -3.04 -9.97 -6.22
C LEU A 16 -3.87 -8.73 -5.85
N ALA A 17 -5.20 -8.84 -5.82
CA ALA A 17 -6.07 -7.74 -5.41
C ALA A 17 -5.82 -7.31 -3.96
N MET A 18 -5.67 -8.26 -3.03
CA MET A 18 -5.32 -7.97 -1.63
C MET A 18 -3.91 -7.37 -1.48
N TYR A 19 -2.94 -7.87 -2.24
CA TYR A 19 -1.59 -7.28 -2.29
C TYR A 19 -1.65 -5.82 -2.74
N ARG A 20 -2.39 -5.51 -3.81
CA ARG A 20 -2.55 -4.14 -4.29
C ARG A 20 -3.30 -3.23 -3.33
N ALA A 21 -4.30 -3.77 -2.62
CA ALA A 21 -4.94 -3.04 -1.53
C ALA A 21 -3.92 -2.65 -0.43
N GLN A 22 -2.99 -3.57 -0.09
CA GLN A 22 -1.93 -3.28 0.87
C GLN A 22 -0.91 -2.25 0.33
N CYS A 23 -0.61 -2.26 -0.96
CA CYS A 23 0.21 -1.21 -1.58
C CYS A 23 -0.44 0.18 -1.41
N VAL A 24 -1.75 0.29 -1.61
CA VAL A 24 -2.48 1.55 -1.33
C VAL A 24 -2.36 1.95 0.15
N GLU A 25 -2.48 1.01 1.10
CA GLU A 25 -2.26 1.30 2.52
C GLU A 25 -0.85 1.88 2.76
N GLN A 26 0.17 1.33 2.10
CA GLN A 26 1.54 1.82 2.21
C GLN A 26 1.73 3.20 1.56
N SER A 27 1.09 3.48 0.42
CA SER A 27 1.10 4.83 -0.17
C SER A 27 0.50 5.87 0.77
N ILE A 28 -0.59 5.53 1.49
CA ILE A 28 -1.20 6.40 2.51
C ILE A 28 -0.21 6.61 3.68
N VAL A 29 0.48 5.57 4.14
CA VAL A 29 1.51 5.68 5.18
C VAL A 29 2.66 6.59 4.74
N GLN A 30 3.14 6.48 3.49
CA GLN A 30 4.18 7.36 2.96
C GLN A 30 3.78 8.84 2.99
N LEU A 31 2.52 9.14 2.68
CA LEU A 31 2.02 10.51 2.81
C LEU A 31 2.07 10.99 4.27
N LEU A 32 1.65 10.16 5.23
CA LEU A 32 1.75 10.50 6.65
C LEU A 32 3.21 10.71 7.08
N ILE A 33 4.13 9.88 6.60
CA ILE A 33 5.56 10.06 6.88
C ILE A 33 6.02 11.45 6.42
N PHE A 34 5.75 11.85 5.18
CA PHE A 34 6.27 13.12 4.68
C PHE A 34 5.53 14.36 5.20
N PHE A 35 4.21 14.29 5.28
CA PHE A 35 3.38 15.47 5.54
C PHE A 35 3.02 15.66 7.03
N ASP A 36 3.18 14.64 7.86
CA ASP A 36 3.05 14.70 9.31
C ASP A 36 4.44 14.58 9.97
N PHE A 37 5.04 13.38 9.92
CA PHE A 37 6.27 13.11 10.68
C PHE A 37 7.44 13.99 10.26
N PHE A 38 7.81 14.01 8.98
CA PHE A 38 8.96 14.77 8.49
C PHE A 38 8.74 16.27 8.67
N LYS A 39 7.53 16.76 8.38
CA LYS A 39 7.15 18.16 8.59
C LYS A 39 7.39 18.62 10.02
N GLU A 40 7.01 17.81 11.01
CA GLU A 40 7.15 18.17 12.41
C GLU A 40 8.54 17.93 13.01
N ASN A 41 9.26 16.91 12.54
CA ASN A 41 10.48 16.42 13.20
C ASN A 41 11.78 16.88 12.51
N VAL A 42 11.81 17.05 11.18
CA VAL A 42 13.02 17.51 10.45
C VAL A 42 13.53 18.88 10.95
N PRO A 43 12.69 19.86 11.32
CA PRO A 43 13.21 21.13 11.85
C PRO A 43 13.82 21.03 13.26
N LYS A 44 13.55 19.95 14.00
CA LYS A 44 13.81 19.86 15.45
C LYS A 44 14.86 18.81 15.81
N PHE A 45 15.09 17.80 14.98
CA PHE A 45 16.01 16.70 15.30
C PHE A 45 17.44 17.18 15.55
N ARG A 46 18.16 16.47 16.43
CA ARG A 46 19.53 16.80 16.83
C ARG A 46 20.51 15.65 16.64
N THR A 47 20.06 14.40 16.85
CA THR A 47 20.88 13.20 16.66
C THR A 47 20.13 12.13 15.88
N SER A 48 20.86 11.14 15.35
CA SER A 48 20.27 9.98 14.66
C SER A 48 19.44 9.13 15.62
N GLU A 49 19.92 8.93 16.84
CA GLU A 49 19.24 8.09 17.83
C GLU A 49 17.89 8.68 18.26
N GLU A 50 17.80 10.00 18.41
CA GLU A 50 16.52 10.67 18.67
C GLU A 50 15.55 10.51 17.50
N TRP A 51 16.05 10.70 16.27
CA TRP A 51 15.25 10.53 15.05
C TRP A 51 14.70 9.12 14.92
N GLU A 52 15.54 8.09 15.06
CA GLU A 52 15.16 6.68 14.99
C GLU A 52 14.09 6.36 16.04
N LYS A 53 14.28 6.80 17.29
CA LYS A 53 13.31 6.57 18.36
C LYS A 53 11.95 7.21 18.09
N ASP A 54 11.94 8.45 17.58
CA ASP A 54 10.70 9.16 17.27
C ASP A 54 10.01 8.54 16.06
N PHE A 55 10.77 8.12 15.04
CA PHE A 55 10.26 7.43 13.87
C PHE A 55 9.67 6.07 14.25
N ASP A 56 10.37 5.25 15.03
CA ASP A 56 9.89 3.96 15.53
C ASP A 56 8.58 4.10 16.31
N LYS A 57 8.47 5.16 17.13
CA LYS A 57 7.24 5.46 17.86
C LYS A 57 6.10 5.81 16.89
N PHE A 58 6.37 6.62 15.87
CA PHE A 58 5.39 6.99 14.85
C PHE A 58 4.93 5.78 14.05
N ASP A 59 5.87 4.98 13.53
CA ASP A 59 5.61 3.76 12.77
C ASP A 59 4.82 2.73 13.59
N LYS A 60 5.19 2.52 14.86
CA LYS A 60 4.45 1.63 15.77
C LYS A 60 3.00 2.09 16.03
N VAL A 61 2.73 3.38 15.91
CA VAL A 61 1.36 3.91 16.01
C VAL A 61 0.60 3.67 14.71
N LEU A 62 1.23 3.89 13.55
CA LEU A 62 0.58 3.71 12.24
C LEU A 62 0.34 2.23 11.91
N SER A 63 1.29 1.34 12.19
CA SER A 63 1.20 -0.11 11.92
C SER A 63 0.03 -0.81 12.62
N LYS A 64 -0.56 -0.21 13.65
CA LYS A 64 -1.73 -0.73 14.37
C LYS A 64 -3.07 -0.21 13.83
N LYS A 65 -3.05 0.73 12.89
CA LYS A 65 -4.25 1.36 12.35
C LYS A 65 -4.79 0.55 11.18
N THR A 66 -6.11 0.53 11.05
CA THR A 66 -6.76 0.03 9.83
C THR A 66 -6.61 1.05 8.70
N MET A 67 -6.76 0.62 7.45
CA MET A 67 -6.77 1.52 6.29
C MET A 67 -7.74 2.69 6.48
N GLY A 68 -8.94 2.44 7.00
CA GLY A 68 -9.92 3.50 7.25
C GLY A 68 -9.42 4.53 8.26
N SER A 69 -8.72 4.09 9.32
CA SER A 69 -8.09 5.02 10.27
C SER A 69 -6.92 5.78 9.67
N LEU A 70 -6.10 5.15 8.81
CA LEU A 70 -5.00 5.82 8.10
C LEU A 70 -5.53 6.86 7.12
N LEU A 71 -6.59 6.53 6.37
CA LEU A 71 -7.25 7.45 5.46
C LEU A 71 -7.81 8.67 6.20
N GLY A 72 -8.41 8.48 7.38
CA GLY A 72 -8.85 9.58 8.23
C GLY A 72 -7.72 10.55 8.55
N LEU A 73 -6.56 10.04 8.97
CA LEU A 73 -5.38 10.86 9.26
C LEU A 73 -4.89 11.65 8.03
N VAL A 74 -4.88 11.02 6.85
CA VAL A 74 -4.46 11.71 5.62
C VAL A 74 -5.45 12.80 5.21
N LYS A 75 -6.76 12.59 5.41
CA LYS A 75 -7.78 13.63 5.17
C LYS A 75 -7.62 14.82 6.11
N ASP A 76 -7.31 14.57 7.38
CA ASP A 76 -7.09 15.62 8.39
C ASP A 76 -5.90 16.53 8.05
N LEU A 77 -4.98 16.10 7.17
CA LEU A 77 -3.89 16.94 6.68
C LEU A 77 -4.36 18.05 5.72
N GLY A 78 -5.58 17.94 5.16
CA GLY A 78 -6.19 18.97 4.32
C GLY A 78 -5.48 19.24 2.99
N MET A 79 -4.71 18.25 2.50
CA MET A 79 -3.86 18.38 1.30
C MET A 79 -4.39 17.64 0.07
N LEU A 80 -5.44 16.83 0.24
CA LEU A 80 -6.06 16.07 -0.85
C LEU A 80 -7.22 16.87 -1.46
N ASP A 81 -7.38 16.78 -2.77
CA ASP A 81 -8.60 17.27 -3.42
C ASP A 81 -9.74 16.25 -3.33
N ASN A 82 -10.94 16.68 -3.71
CA ASN A 82 -12.14 15.84 -3.64
C ASN A 82 -12.03 14.59 -4.52
N ASP A 83 -11.35 14.65 -5.66
CA ASP A 83 -11.24 13.53 -6.58
C ASP A 83 -10.35 12.42 -5.98
N ILE A 84 -9.23 12.82 -5.36
CA ILE A 84 -8.34 11.91 -4.63
C ILE A 84 -9.05 11.31 -3.40
N GLU A 85 -9.81 12.13 -2.67
CA GLU A 85 -10.60 11.62 -1.55
C GLU A 85 -11.66 10.60 -1.97
N ASN A 86 -12.33 10.84 -3.10
CA ASN A 86 -13.34 9.95 -3.64
C ASN A 86 -12.74 8.60 -4.05
N ILE A 87 -11.62 8.61 -4.77
CA ILE A 87 -10.98 7.37 -5.21
C ILE A 87 -10.39 6.57 -4.02
N LEU A 88 -9.84 7.24 -3.01
CA LEU A 88 -9.40 6.56 -1.78
C LEU A 88 -10.55 5.95 -0.99
N SER A 89 -11.71 6.62 -0.97
CA SER A 89 -12.91 6.10 -0.33
C SER A 89 -13.43 4.86 -1.06
N LEU A 90 -13.38 4.86 -2.40
CA LEU A 90 -13.72 3.69 -3.22
C LEU A 90 -12.74 2.53 -2.97
N ALA A 91 -11.44 2.78 -2.91
CA ALA A 91 -10.43 1.76 -2.61
C ALA A 91 -10.64 1.16 -1.21
N LEU A 92 -10.94 1.98 -0.19
CA LEU A 92 -11.26 1.48 1.15
C LEU A 92 -12.48 0.55 1.13
N GLN A 93 -13.54 0.91 0.40
CA GLN A 93 -14.73 0.07 0.24
C GLN A 93 -14.37 -1.27 -0.42
N LYS A 94 -13.62 -1.23 -1.53
CA LYS A 94 -13.19 -2.46 -2.24
C LYS A 94 -12.31 -3.35 -1.39
N ARG A 95 -11.35 -2.79 -0.65
CA ARG A 95 -10.49 -3.54 0.27
C ARG A 95 -11.30 -4.19 1.39
N ASN A 96 -12.26 -3.48 1.99
CA ASN A 96 -13.10 -4.04 3.04
C ASN A 96 -13.98 -5.17 2.51
N TRP A 97 -14.56 -5.00 1.32
CA TRP A 97 -15.33 -6.05 0.66
C TRP A 97 -14.46 -7.28 0.35
N LEU A 98 -13.25 -7.11 -0.19
CA LEU A 98 -12.30 -8.21 -0.40
C LEU A 98 -11.98 -8.96 0.89
N ALA A 99 -11.74 -8.24 1.99
CA ALA A 99 -11.33 -8.82 3.26
C ALA A 99 -12.45 -9.54 4.03
N HIS A 100 -13.72 -9.17 3.79
CA HIS A 100 -14.82 -9.61 4.63
C HIS A 100 -15.93 -10.38 3.89
N GLU A 101 -16.18 -10.07 2.62
CA GLU A 101 -17.43 -10.45 1.95
C GLU A 101 -17.21 -11.21 0.63
N TYR A 102 -16.08 -10.99 -0.06
CA TYR A 102 -15.84 -11.49 -1.43
C TYR A 102 -16.25 -12.94 -1.70
N PHE A 103 -15.63 -13.90 -1.00
CA PHE A 103 -15.92 -15.32 -1.25
C PHE A 103 -17.32 -15.74 -0.76
N VAL A 104 -17.91 -15.01 0.19
CA VAL A 104 -19.27 -15.27 0.67
C VAL A 104 -20.26 -14.86 -0.41
N ASP A 105 -20.10 -13.67 -0.98
CA ASP A 105 -20.95 -13.14 -2.05
C ASP A 105 -20.87 -14.01 -3.32
N HIS A 106 -19.70 -14.60 -3.58
CA HIS A 106 -19.43 -15.41 -4.77
C HIS A 106 -19.47 -16.93 -4.54
N ALA A 107 -20.03 -17.41 -3.43
CA ALA A 107 -20.05 -18.84 -3.12
C ALA A 107 -20.70 -19.69 -4.23
N LEU A 108 -21.75 -19.18 -4.88
CA LEU A 108 -22.41 -19.87 -6.01
C LEU A 108 -21.67 -19.67 -7.34
N ASP A 109 -21.07 -18.49 -7.55
CA ASP A 109 -20.28 -18.19 -8.74
C ASP A 109 -19.06 -19.12 -8.84
N PHE A 110 -18.45 -19.46 -7.71
CA PHE A 110 -17.25 -20.29 -7.66
C PHE A 110 -17.44 -21.73 -8.19
N ILE A 111 -18.68 -22.24 -8.17
CA ILE A 111 -19.00 -23.64 -8.50
C ILE A 111 -18.72 -23.95 -9.98
N ASN A 112 -19.00 -23.00 -10.89
CA ASN A 112 -18.92 -23.23 -12.32
C ASN A 112 -17.95 -22.26 -13.01
N GLU A 113 -17.51 -22.63 -14.22
CA GLU A 113 -16.52 -21.87 -14.97
C GLU A 113 -16.98 -20.46 -15.34
N ALA A 114 -18.26 -20.27 -15.69
CA ALA A 114 -18.78 -18.95 -16.02
C ALA A 114 -18.79 -18.00 -14.82
N GLY A 115 -19.15 -18.51 -13.63
CA GLY A 115 -19.10 -17.73 -12.40
C GLY A 115 -17.66 -17.42 -11.96
N ARG A 116 -16.72 -18.36 -12.10
CA ARG A 116 -15.29 -18.07 -11.86
C ARG A 116 -14.73 -17.03 -12.83
N ASN A 117 -15.11 -17.05 -14.11
CA ASN A 117 -14.73 -16.00 -15.06
C ASN A 117 -15.28 -14.62 -14.65
N LYS A 118 -16.50 -14.57 -14.11
CA LYS A 118 -17.08 -13.33 -13.55
C LYS A 118 -16.26 -12.83 -12.36
N MET A 119 -15.90 -13.73 -11.44
CA MET A 119 -15.06 -13.42 -10.29
C MET A 119 -13.69 -12.86 -10.72
N LEU A 120 -13.03 -13.49 -11.68
CA LEU A 120 -11.73 -13.01 -12.21
C LEU A 120 -11.83 -11.59 -12.77
N LYS A 121 -12.85 -11.33 -13.59
CA LYS A 121 -13.09 -9.99 -14.15
C LYS A 121 -13.33 -8.92 -13.07
N GLU A 122 -14.05 -9.28 -12.01
CA GLU A 122 -14.31 -8.36 -10.91
C GLU A 122 -13.04 -8.07 -10.08
N LEU A 123 -12.18 -9.06 -9.90
CA LEU A 123 -10.86 -8.90 -9.29
C LEU A 123 -9.94 -8.03 -10.15
N GLU A 124 -9.92 -8.23 -11.48
CA GLU A 124 -9.19 -7.38 -12.43
C GLU A 124 -9.60 -5.91 -12.30
N CYS A 125 -10.90 -5.61 -12.36
CA CYS A 125 -11.39 -4.24 -12.18
C CYS A 125 -11.02 -3.68 -10.80
N THR A 126 -11.01 -4.50 -9.76
CA THR A 126 -10.62 -4.08 -8.41
C THR A 126 -9.12 -3.78 -8.33
N ILE A 127 -8.29 -4.59 -8.98
CA ILE A 127 -6.85 -4.34 -9.11
C ILE A 127 -6.59 -3.02 -9.85
N GLU A 128 -7.32 -2.75 -10.93
CA GLU A 128 -7.21 -1.49 -11.67
C GLU A 128 -7.54 -0.27 -10.81
N ILE A 129 -8.55 -0.37 -9.93
CA ILE A 129 -8.88 0.69 -8.97
C ILE A 129 -7.70 0.96 -8.03
N PHE A 130 -7.08 -0.09 -7.48
CA PHE A 130 -5.92 0.08 -6.58
C PHE A 130 -4.70 0.65 -7.31
N ASN A 131 -4.44 0.20 -8.54
CA ASN A 131 -3.37 0.75 -9.38
C ASN A 131 -3.57 2.24 -9.61
N LEU A 132 -4.80 2.64 -9.98
CA LEU A 132 -5.13 4.04 -10.23
C LEU A 132 -4.91 4.91 -9.00
N VAL A 133 -5.22 4.39 -7.80
CA VAL A 133 -4.92 5.10 -6.55
C VAL A 133 -3.41 5.25 -6.34
N GLU A 134 -2.63 4.18 -6.50
CA GLU A 134 -1.17 4.26 -6.38
C GLU A 134 -0.59 5.27 -7.38
N ASP A 135 -0.99 5.20 -8.65
CA ASP A 135 -0.54 6.11 -9.71
C ASP A 135 -0.91 7.57 -9.41
N THR A 136 -2.03 7.79 -8.71
CA THR A 136 -2.48 9.11 -8.28
C THR A 136 -1.67 9.64 -7.10
N LEU A 137 -1.33 8.78 -6.13
CA LEU A 137 -0.61 9.17 -4.92
C LEU A 137 0.90 9.28 -5.13
N GLN A 138 1.48 8.49 -6.05
CA GLN A 138 2.92 8.44 -6.29
C GLN A 138 3.53 9.82 -6.59
N PRO A 139 3.00 10.66 -7.49
CA PRO A 139 3.58 11.98 -7.75
C PRO A 139 3.59 12.89 -6.51
N ILE A 140 2.58 12.74 -5.64
CA ILE A 140 2.45 13.52 -4.41
C ILE A 140 3.53 13.12 -3.41
N SER A 141 3.71 11.81 -3.18
CA SER A 141 4.76 11.31 -2.29
C SER A 141 6.16 11.57 -2.84
N SER A 142 6.39 11.39 -4.15
CA SER A 142 7.66 11.71 -4.81
C SER A 142 8.02 13.20 -4.69
N SER A 143 7.06 14.10 -4.92
CA SER A 143 7.28 15.54 -4.74
C SER A 143 7.61 15.89 -3.29
N ALA A 144 6.99 15.20 -2.32
CA ALA A 144 7.27 15.40 -0.91
C ALA A 144 8.66 14.88 -0.52
N ALA A 145 9.03 13.69 -1.01
CA ALA A 145 10.34 13.09 -0.80
C ALA A 145 11.49 13.99 -1.30
N LEU A 146 11.34 14.56 -2.50
CA LEU A 146 12.31 15.49 -3.08
C LEU A 146 12.56 16.71 -2.20
N LYS A 147 11.53 17.25 -1.53
CA LYS A 147 11.66 18.38 -0.60
C LYS A 147 12.59 18.08 0.57
N TYR A 148 12.73 16.80 0.94
CA TYR A 148 13.60 16.34 2.01
C TYR A 148 14.93 15.77 1.51
N GLY A 149 15.26 15.95 0.24
CA GLY A 149 16.54 15.52 -0.35
C GLY A 149 16.59 14.05 -0.76
N LEU A 150 15.44 13.35 -0.76
CA LEU A 150 15.33 11.98 -1.28
C LEU A 150 15.14 12.05 -2.80
N THR A 151 16.23 12.25 -3.53
CA THR A 151 16.24 12.20 -5.00
C THR A 151 16.23 10.76 -5.51
N ASP A 152 15.93 10.57 -6.79
CA ASP A 152 15.96 9.24 -7.43
C ASP A 152 17.34 8.59 -7.29
N GLU A 153 18.42 9.37 -7.42
CA GLU A 153 19.78 8.88 -7.23
C GLU A 153 20.04 8.43 -5.79
N ALA A 154 19.54 9.20 -4.81
CA ALA A 154 19.67 8.87 -3.39
C ALA A 154 18.87 7.59 -3.05
N LEU A 155 17.64 7.48 -3.54
CA LEU A 155 16.79 6.30 -3.35
C LEU A 155 17.41 5.05 -4.00
N GLU A 156 17.99 5.19 -5.19
CA GLU A 156 18.68 4.08 -5.86
C GLU A 156 19.98 3.67 -5.14
N GLU A 157 20.71 4.60 -4.51
CA GLU A 157 21.85 4.23 -3.66
C GLU A 157 21.39 3.49 -2.40
N ILE A 158 20.38 4.00 -1.68
CA ILE A 158 19.80 3.34 -0.50
C ILE A 158 19.36 1.90 -0.85
N LYS A 159 18.68 1.74 -2.00
CA LYS A 159 18.25 0.44 -2.50
C LYS A 159 19.43 -0.48 -2.81
N ARG A 160 20.50 0.02 -3.42
CA ARG A 160 21.74 -0.75 -3.67
C ARG A 160 22.38 -1.21 -2.36
N GLU A 161 22.45 -0.36 -1.34
CA GLU A 161 23.00 -0.69 -0.03
C GLU A 161 22.18 -1.78 0.66
N MET A 162 20.84 -1.67 0.63
CA MET A 162 19.94 -2.70 1.15
C MET A 162 20.11 -4.06 0.47
N TYR A 163 20.29 -4.11 -0.85
CA TYR A 163 20.54 -5.39 -1.54
C TYR A 163 21.86 -6.02 -1.10
N LYS A 164 22.92 -5.21 -0.96
CA LYS A 164 24.23 -5.70 -0.50
C LYS A 164 24.15 -6.28 0.92
N SER A 165 23.38 -5.68 1.83
CA SER A 165 23.25 -6.20 3.20
C SER A 165 22.53 -7.55 3.24
N VAL A 166 21.48 -7.72 2.42
CA VAL A 166 20.77 -9.00 2.31
C VAL A 166 21.65 -10.10 1.72
N GLU A 167 22.45 -9.79 0.68
CA GLU A 167 23.39 -10.74 0.10
C GLU A 167 24.51 -11.13 1.09
N SER A 168 25.01 -10.19 1.88
CA SER A 168 26.01 -10.51 2.92
C SER A 168 25.44 -11.40 4.02
N ASP A 169 24.19 -11.17 4.45
CA ASP A 169 23.53 -11.99 5.46
C ASP A 169 23.23 -13.40 4.94
N PHE A 170 22.89 -13.53 3.66
CA PHE A 170 22.70 -14.84 3.02
C PHE A 170 24.03 -15.61 2.89
N ASN A 171 25.12 -14.92 2.56
CA ASN A 171 26.45 -15.53 2.43
C ASN A 171 27.13 -15.80 3.79
N ALA A 172 26.75 -15.11 4.86
CA ALA A 172 27.25 -15.36 6.22
C ALA A 172 26.53 -16.52 6.93
N ASN A 173 25.34 -16.90 6.46
CA ASN A 173 24.49 -17.96 7.03
C ASN A 173 24.47 -19.27 6.19
N ASN A 174 25.30 -19.36 5.13
CA ASN A 174 25.53 -20.57 4.33
C ASN A 174 27.02 -20.93 4.33
#